data_AF-A0A3D0WZD0-F1
#
_entry.id   AF-A0A3D0WZD0-F1
#
_cell.length_a   1.000
_cell.length_b   1.000
_cell.length_c   1.000
_cell.angle_alpha   90.00
_cell.angle_beta   90.00
_cell.angle_gamma   90.00
#
_symmetry.space_group_name_H-M   'P 1'
#
loop_
_entity.id
_entity.type
_entity.pdbx_description
1 polymer ?
#
loop_
_entity_poly.entity_id
_entity_poly.type
_entity_poly.pdbx_seq_one_letter_code
_entity_poly.pdbx_strand_id
1 'polypeptide(L)'
;AMEELQKGIRLRAYGQKDPVVEYRMEGFDMFDEMIASIRENTARMMLTVQLRPAQEPKREQVAKPSAPSGKGSAHTPYRKKKKPGRNDPCPCGSGKKYKNCCGRYET
;
A
#
# COMPACT_ATOMS: atom_id res chain seq x y z
N ALA A 1 -12.16 -14.65 -32.40
CA ALA A 1 -12.99 -15.88 -32.34
C ALA A 1 -14.26 -15.74 -33.19
N MET A 2 -15.31 -15.03 -32.73
CA MET A 2 -16.59 -14.98 -33.48
C MET A 2 -16.51 -14.27 -34.84
N GLU A 3 -15.75 -13.19 -34.97
CA GLU A 3 -15.54 -12.51 -36.26
C GLU A 3 -14.79 -13.39 -37.29
N GLU A 4 -13.92 -14.27 -36.79
CA GLU A 4 -13.14 -15.18 -37.63
C GLU A 4 -14.01 -16.36 -38.08
N LEU A 5 -14.86 -16.87 -37.20
CA LEU A 5 -15.92 -17.82 -37.53
C LEU A 5 -16.84 -17.28 -38.64
N GLN A 6 -17.27 -16.02 -38.53
CA GLN A 6 -18.10 -15.35 -39.55
C GLN A 6 -17.39 -15.26 -40.91
N LYS A 7 -16.09 -14.92 -40.93
CA LYS A 7 -15.28 -14.91 -42.16
C LYS A 7 -15.18 -16.31 -42.78
N GLY A 8 -14.99 -17.34 -41.96
CA GLY A 8 -14.92 -18.74 -42.42
C GLY A 8 -16.26 -19.26 -42.95
N ILE A 9 -17.38 -18.90 -42.32
CA ILE A 9 -18.73 -19.28 -42.78
C ILE A 9 -19.08 -18.56 -44.07
N ARG A 10 -18.69 -17.29 -44.21
CA ARG A 10 -18.88 -16.54 -45.46
C ARG A 10 -18.17 -17.18 -46.65
N LEU A 11 -17.01 -17.81 -46.44
CA LEU A 11 -16.34 -18.59 -47.47
C LEU A 11 -17.05 -19.93 -47.76
N ARG A 12 -17.68 -20.54 -46.75
CA ARG A 12 -18.47 -21.78 -46.91
C ARG A 12 -19.85 -21.55 -47.53
N ALA A 13 -20.40 -20.34 -47.43
CA ALA A 13 -21.64 -19.94 -48.08
C ALA A 13 -21.57 -20.04 -49.61
N TYR A 14 -20.36 -19.92 -50.19
CA TYR A 14 -20.16 -20.18 -51.62
C TYR A 14 -20.45 -21.64 -52.02
N GLY A 15 -20.45 -22.57 -51.06
CA GLY A 15 -20.76 -23.99 -51.23
C GLY A 15 -22.24 -24.35 -51.07
N GLN A 16 -23.18 -23.41 -51.28
CA GLN A 16 -24.63 -23.63 -51.17
C GLN A 16 -25.12 -24.03 -49.77
N LYS A 17 -24.29 -23.88 -48.73
CA LYS A 17 -24.70 -24.03 -47.33
C LYS A 17 -25.30 -22.71 -46.82
N ASP A 18 -26.35 -22.80 -46.02
CA ASP A 18 -26.94 -21.62 -45.38
C ASP A 18 -25.99 -21.07 -44.30
N PRO A 19 -25.45 -19.85 -44.47
CA PRO A 19 -24.49 -19.28 -43.53
C PRO A 19 -25.09 -18.97 -42.15
N VAL A 20 -26.40 -18.69 -42.08
CA VAL A 20 -27.05 -18.35 -40.80
C VAL A 20 -27.16 -19.58 -39.92
N VAL A 21 -27.48 -20.73 -40.51
CA VAL A 21 -27.59 -22.01 -39.81
C VAL A 21 -26.23 -22.46 -39.28
N GLU A 22 -25.19 -22.43 -40.13
CA GLU A 22 -23.84 -22.84 -39.74
C GLU A 22 -23.26 -21.93 -38.64
N TYR A 23 -23.50 -20.61 -38.70
CA TYR A 23 -23.11 -19.68 -37.64
C TYR A 23 -23.80 -19.97 -36.32
N ARG A 24 -25.09 -20.30 -36.37
CA ARG A 24 -25.85 -20.62 -35.17
C ARG A 24 -25.35 -21.90 -34.52
N MET A 25 -25.07 -22.95 -35.29
CA MET A 25 -24.63 -24.23 -34.75
C MET A 25 -23.21 -24.11 -34.17
N GLU A 26 -22.23 -23.69 -34.97
CA GLU A 26 -20.83 -23.60 -34.51
C GLU A 26 -20.64 -22.51 -33.45
N GLY A 27 -21.38 -21.40 -33.56
CA GLY A 27 -21.33 -20.34 -32.57
C GLY A 27 -21.92 -20.77 -31.22
N PHE A 28 -22.92 -21.66 -31.22
CA PHE A 28 -23.50 -22.20 -30.00
C PHE A 28 -22.56 -23.21 -29.33
N ASP A 29 -21.94 -24.10 -30.10
CA ASP A 29 -20.97 -25.07 -29.58
C ASP A 29 -19.78 -24.37 -28.89
N MET A 30 -19.21 -23.34 -29.53
CA MET A 30 -18.15 -22.53 -28.92
C MET A 30 -18.61 -21.78 -27.66
N PHE A 31 -19.87 -21.34 -27.62
CA PHE A 31 -20.43 -20.67 -26.46
C PHE A 31 -20.62 -21.64 -25.29
N ASP A 32 -21.08 -22.86 -25.53
CA ASP A 32 -21.22 -23.90 -24.52
C ASP A 32 -19.87 -24.29 -23.91
N GLU A 33 -18.83 -24.43 -24.72
CA GLU A 33 -17.45 -24.63 -24.24
C GLU A 33 -16.96 -23.47 -23.37
N MET A 34 -17.23 -22.23 -23.79
CA MET A 34 -16.89 -21.05 -23.00
C MET A 34 -17.63 -21.07 -21.65
N ILE A 35 -18.92 -21.37 -21.63
CA ILE A 35 -19.72 -21.46 -20.40
C ILE A 35 -19.19 -22.57 -19.48
N ALA A 36 -18.81 -23.73 -20.03
CA ALA A 36 -18.19 -24.80 -19.26
C ALA A 36 -16.88 -24.34 -18.60
N SER A 37 -16.03 -23.63 -19.35
CA SER A 37 -14.77 -23.08 -18.81
C SER A 37 -14.99 -22.05 -17.69
N ILE A 38 -16.03 -21.20 -17.80
CA ILE A 38 -16.36 -20.20 -16.78
C ILE A 38 -16.84 -20.90 -15.50
N ARG A 39 -17.67 -21.94 -15.62
CA ARG A 39 -18.14 -22.72 -14.47
C ARG A 39 -16.98 -23.41 -13.75
N GLU A 40 -16.06 -24.02 -14.50
CA GLU A 40 -14.85 -24.64 -13.97
C GLU A 40 -13.97 -23.62 -13.23
N ASN A 41 -13.72 -22.47 -13.87
CA ASN A 41 -12.87 -21.42 -13.32
C ASN A 41 -13.46 -20.77 -12.06
N THR A 42 -14.78 -20.56 -12.04
CA THR A 42 -15.45 -19.99 -10.86
C THR A 42 -15.40 -20.96 -9.67
N ALA A 43 -15.67 -22.25 -9.90
CA ALA A 43 -15.55 -23.29 -8.88
C ALA A 43 -14.09 -23.40 -8.38
N ARG A 44 -13.12 -23.45 -9.28
CA ARG A 44 -11.69 -23.48 -8.95
C ARG A 44 -11.30 -22.27 -8.11
N MET A 45 -11.72 -21.06 -8.51
CA MET A 45 -11.38 -19.85 -7.79
C MET A 45 -11.96 -19.88 -6.37
N MET A 46 -13.25 -20.22 -6.21
CA MET A 46 -13.85 -20.35 -4.87
C MET A 46 -13.13 -21.36 -3.97
N LEU A 47 -12.70 -22.50 -4.52
CA LEU A 47 -12.03 -23.56 -3.76
C LEU A 47 -10.56 -23.26 -3.46
N THR A 48 -9.90 -22.41 -4.24
CA THR A 48 -8.46 -22.12 -4.13
C THR A 48 -8.14 -20.73 -3.59
N VAL A 49 -9.16 -19.91 -3.33
CA VAL A 49 -8.98 -18.59 -2.69
C VAL A 49 -8.35 -18.77 -1.31
N GLN A 50 -7.08 -18.41 -1.21
CA GLN A 50 -6.38 -18.25 0.05
C GLN A 50 -6.60 -16.82 0.52
N LEU A 51 -7.43 -16.64 1.55
CA LEU A 51 -7.55 -15.37 2.23
C LEU A 51 -6.23 -15.08 2.93
N ARG A 52 -5.46 -14.13 2.42
CA ARG A 52 -4.36 -13.55 3.18
C ARG A 52 -5.01 -12.66 4.23
N PRO A 53 -5.00 -13.02 5.53
CA PRO A 53 -5.42 -12.08 6.55
C PRO A 53 -4.56 -10.83 6.37
N ALA A 54 -5.19 -9.65 6.41
CA ALA A 54 -4.51 -8.38 6.28
C ALA A 54 -3.47 -8.30 7.40
N GLN A 55 -2.24 -8.69 7.09
CA GLN A 55 -1.13 -8.60 8.00
C GLN A 55 -0.87 -7.11 8.15
N GLU A 56 -1.23 -6.55 9.30
CA GLU A 56 -0.88 -5.19 9.64
C GLU A 56 0.60 -5.01 9.31
N PRO A 57 0.98 -4.01 8.49
CA PRO A 57 2.38 -3.82 8.11
C PRO A 57 3.16 -3.52 9.40
N LYS A 58 3.75 -4.56 10.00
CA LYS A 58 4.70 -4.42 11.08
C LYS A 58 5.86 -3.66 10.49
N ARG A 59 5.93 -2.36 10.82
CA ARG A 59 7.09 -1.51 10.54
C ARG A 59 8.29 -2.18 11.18
N GLU A 60 8.99 -2.96 10.38
CA GLU A 60 10.26 -3.55 10.77
C GLU A 60 11.22 -2.39 10.96
N GLN A 61 11.70 -2.20 12.19
CA GLN A 61 12.64 -1.13 12.49
C GLN A 61 13.96 -1.48 11.77
N VAL A 62 14.20 -0.86 10.61
CA VAL A 62 15.37 -1.09 9.73
C VAL A 62 16.69 -0.58 10.33
N ALA A 63 16.79 -0.46 11.65
CA ALA A 63 18.03 -0.07 12.30
C ALA A 63 18.18 -0.78 13.64
N LYS A 64 18.71 -2.00 13.61
CA LYS A 64 19.56 -2.44 14.72
C LYS A 64 20.84 -1.61 14.61
N PRO A 65 21.15 -0.71 15.56
CA PRO A 65 22.40 0.03 15.49
C PRO A 65 23.55 -0.98 15.60
N SER A 66 24.27 -1.17 14.49
CA SER A 66 25.56 -1.83 14.50
C SER A 66 26.44 -1.10 15.49
N ALA A 67 27.10 -1.85 16.39
CA ALA A 67 28.04 -1.30 17.34
C ALA A 67 29.08 -0.41 16.61
N PRO A 68 29.34 0.82 17.08
CA PRO A 68 30.32 1.67 16.44
C PRO A 68 31.73 1.24 16.88
N SER A 69 32.41 0.46 16.03
CA SER A 69 33.87 0.47 15.98
C SER A 69 34.29 1.79 15.33
N GLY A 70 34.65 2.78 16.16
CA GLY A 70 35.19 4.04 15.66
C GLY A 70 35.27 5.11 16.73
N LYS A 71 36.50 5.45 17.14
CA LYS A 71 36.80 6.54 18.08
C LYS A 71 36.24 7.87 17.54
N GLY A 72 35.23 8.43 18.20
CA GLY A 72 34.68 9.75 17.90
C GLY A 72 33.92 10.26 19.12
N SER A 73 34.27 11.46 19.58
CA SER A 73 33.81 12.06 20.85
C SER A 73 32.29 12.01 21.01
N ALA A 74 31.83 11.48 22.15
CA ALA A 74 30.43 11.43 22.53
C ALA A 74 29.85 12.84 22.69
N HIS A 75 29.16 13.33 21.67
CA HIS A 75 28.27 14.49 21.81
C HIS A 75 26.97 14.02 22.47
N THR A 76 26.82 14.32 23.75
CA THR A 76 25.51 14.26 24.42
C THR A 76 24.61 15.35 23.84
N PRO A 77 23.31 15.09 23.57
CA PRO A 77 22.41 16.11 23.08
C PRO A 77 22.26 17.22 24.13
N TYR A 78 22.77 18.42 23.81
CA TYR A 78 22.68 19.59 24.67
C TYR A 78 21.21 20.02 24.82
N ARG A 79 20.59 19.69 25.96
CA ARG A 79 19.23 20.12 26.28
C ARG A 79 19.25 21.58 26.72
N LYS A 80 18.82 22.49 25.83
CA LYS A 80 18.75 23.93 26.12
C LYS A 80 17.85 24.16 27.35
N LYS A 81 18.43 24.67 28.44
CA LYS A 81 17.67 25.04 29.64
C LYS A 81 16.71 26.18 29.30
N LYS A 82 15.45 26.09 29.70
CA LYS A 82 14.47 27.17 29.52
C LYS A 82 14.93 28.38 30.35
N LYS A 83 15.01 29.57 29.74
CA LYS A 83 15.27 30.81 30.48
C LYS A 83 14.07 31.09 31.40
N PRO A 84 14.29 31.41 32.70
CA PRO A 84 13.20 31.76 33.60
C PRO A 84 12.43 32.97 33.06
N GLY A 85 11.10 32.94 33.11
CA GLY A 85 10.27 34.08 32.79
C GLY A 85 10.44 35.20 33.83
N ARG A 86 10.17 36.45 33.43
CA ARG A 86 10.40 37.64 34.26
C ARG A 86 9.74 37.57 35.65
N ASN A 87 8.61 36.89 35.79
CA ASN A 87 7.90 36.71 37.07
C ASN A 87 8.12 35.34 37.75
N ASP A 88 8.86 34.42 37.16
CA ASP A 88 9.10 33.08 37.71
C ASP A 88 10.01 33.12 38.95
N PRO A 89 9.96 32.10 39.83
CA PRO A 89 10.90 32.01 40.95
C PRO A 89 12.35 32.00 40.45
N CYS A 90 13.20 32.84 41.05
CA CYS A 90 14.56 33.02 40.59
C CYS A 90 15.41 31.77 40.86
N PRO A 91 16.15 31.24 39.87
CA PRO A 91 16.88 29.97 39.99
C PRO A 91 18.10 30.05 40.93
N CYS A 92 18.46 31.23 41.44
CA CYS A 92 19.52 31.40 42.44
C CYS A 92 19.07 31.07 43.87
N GLY A 93 17.81 30.65 44.08
CA GLY A 93 17.31 30.23 45.39
C GLY A 93 16.93 31.37 46.34
N SER A 94 16.90 32.63 45.88
CA SER A 94 16.63 33.82 46.71
C SER A 94 15.16 33.98 47.14
N GLY A 95 14.26 33.10 46.71
CA GLY A 95 12.81 33.16 46.99
C GLY A 95 12.07 34.32 46.31
N LYS A 96 12.76 35.19 45.56
CA LYS A 96 12.18 36.36 44.87
C LYS A 96 11.87 36.03 43.40
N LYS A 97 10.93 36.77 42.79
CA LYS A 97 10.66 36.69 41.34
C LYS A 97 11.90 37.10 40.53
N TYR A 98 12.13 36.48 39.37
CA TYR A 98 13.33 36.67 38.55
C TYR A 98 13.66 38.15 38.29
N LYS A 99 12.68 38.97 37.92
CA LYS A 99 12.82 40.43 37.71
C LYS A 99 13.30 41.24 38.92
N ASN A 100 13.07 40.73 40.12
CA ASN A 100 13.43 41.39 41.37
C ASN A 100 14.75 40.82 41.95
N CYS A 101 15.40 39.89 41.25
CA CYS A 101 16.66 39.27 41.66
C CYS A 101 17.66 39.24 40.49
N CYS A 102 17.97 38.08 39.90
CA CYS A 102 18.98 37.97 38.84
C CYS A 102 18.61 38.75 37.58
N GLY A 103 17.32 38.86 37.25
CA GLY A 103 16.82 39.62 36.10
C GLY A 103 16.55 41.10 36.37
N ARG A 104 17.07 41.68 37.47
CA ARG A 104 16.89 43.12 37.80
C ARG A 104 17.85 44.02 37.02
N TYR A 105 19.05 43.52 36.72
CA TYR A 105 20.11 44.25 36.01
C TYR A 105 20.27 43.82 34.55
N GLU A 106 19.51 42.80 34.13
CA GLU A 106 19.30 42.45 32.72
C GLU A 106 18.16 43.36 32.20
N THR A 107 18.50 44.56 31.72
CA THR A 107 17.55 45.46 31.02
C THR A 107 17.07 44.85 29.71
#